data_AF-A0A068S2Q1-F1
#
_entry.id   AF-A0A068S2Q1-F1
#
_cell.length_a   1.000
_cell.length_b   1.000
_cell.length_c   1.000
_cell.angle_alpha   90.00
_cell.angle_beta   90.00
_cell.angle_gamma   90.00
#
_symmetry.space_group_name_H-M   'P 1'
#
loop_
_entity.id
_entity.type
_entity.pdbx_description
1 polymer ?
#
loop_
_entity_poly.entity_id
_entity_poly.type
_entity_poly.pdbx_seq_one_letter_code
_entity_poly.pdbx_strand_id
1 'polypeptide(L)'
;MSCQTCSGCFTGKGCSTHSSRSKPSQEQETHYFESLLELAASTDQHGEKHQHSNHDHVIPTIVSVLSNNVYASQVALLGVYQQLPFNDFLELVRRCHEHNINGMLIAWCWQYCKEDGNEWLKQMRASDDATALWDHLDGQAEVHEVFNGLEEGSAGRVKR
;
A
#
# COMPACT_ATOMS: atom_id res chain seq x y z
N MET A 1 -12.09 -52.08 11.35
CA MET A 1 -12.81 -51.91 12.63
C MET A 1 -11.94 -51.07 13.55
N SER A 2 -12.53 -50.05 14.17
CA SER A 2 -12.20 -49.39 15.46
C SER A 2 -10.72 -49.23 15.84
N CYS A 3 -10.20 -48.00 15.85
CA CYS A 3 -10.11 -47.13 17.04
C CYS A 3 -9.23 -47.69 18.17
N GLN A 4 -8.11 -47.02 18.45
CA GLN A 4 -7.75 -46.66 19.82
C GLN A 4 -6.88 -45.39 19.86
N THR A 5 -7.48 -44.40 20.52
CA THR A 5 -6.96 -43.12 21.01
C THR A 5 -5.76 -43.28 21.94
N CYS A 6 -4.70 -42.48 21.73
CA CYS A 6 -3.80 -42.06 22.80
C CYS A 6 -4.22 -40.66 23.27
N SER A 7 -5.00 -40.64 24.34
CA SER A 7 -5.23 -39.47 25.17
C SER A 7 -3.97 -39.08 25.93
N GLY A 8 -3.70 -37.78 25.97
CA GLY A 8 -3.14 -37.14 27.16
C GLY A 8 -1.66 -36.78 27.12
N CYS A 9 -1.39 -35.51 26.85
CA CYS A 9 -0.52 -34.69 27.71
C CYS A 9 -0.81 -33.21 27.47
N PHE A 10 -1.93 -32.75 28.04
CA PHE A 10 -2.16 -31.34 28.37
C PHE A 10 -1.28 -30.99 29.57
N THR A 11 -0.07 -30.47 29.31
CA THR A 11 0.67 -29.66 30.29
C THR A 11 1.31 -28.52 29.53
N GLY A 12 0.81 -27.32 29.80
CA GLY A 12 1.19 -26.09 29.13
C GLY A 12 2.66 -25.77 29.28
N LYS A 13 3.35 -25.71 28.13
CA LYS A 13 4.35 -24.67 27.87
C LYS A 13 3.95 -24.08 26.52
N GLY A 14 3.53 -22.81 26.56
CA GLY A 14 3.12 -22.07 25.39
C GLY A 14 4.17 -22.21 24.28
N CYS A 15 3.71 -22.58 23.10
CA CYS A 15 4.48 -22.38 21.90
C CYS A 15 4.57 -20.87 21.71
N SER A 16 5.64 -20.27 22.25
CA SER A 16 5.97 -18.87 22.06
C SER A 16 6.37 -18.66 20.61
N THR A 17 5.41 -18.54 19.70
CA THR A 17 5.62 -17.85 18.42
C THR A 17 5.46 -16.35 18.61
N HIS A 18 6.18 -15.78 19.57
CA HIS A 18 6.67 -14.41 19.39
C HIS A 18 7.90 -14.53 18.49
N SER A 19 7.67 -14.67 17.19
CA SER A 19 8.66 -14.16 16.25
C SER A 19 8.61 -12.65 16.45
N SER A 20 9.54 -12.16 17.26
CA SER A 20 9.98 -10.77 17.23
C SER A 20 10.54 -10.51 15.84
N ARG A 21 9.65 -10.33 14.86
CA ARG A 21 9.96 -9.82 13.55
C ARG A 21 10.32 -8.37 13.81
N SER A 22 11.61 -8.12 14.02
CA SER A 22 12.19 -6.79 13.95
C SER A 22 11.57 -6.11 12.73
N LYS A 23 10.95 -4.94 12.94
CA LYS A 23 10.42 -4.15 11.82
C LYS A 23 11.54 -4.05 10.79
N PRO A 24 11.30 -4.43 9.53
CA PRO A 24 12.31 -4.32 8.49
C PRO A 24 12.83 -2.88 8.46
N SER A 25 14.11 -2.70 8.13
CA SER A 25 14.64 -1.34 7.97
C SER A 25 13.92 -0.65 6.80
N GLN A 26 13.85 0.67 6.83
CA GLN A 26 13.23 1.46 5.76
C GLN A 26 13.84 1.15 4.37
N GLU A 27 15.13 0.82 4.33
CA GLU A 27 15.82 0.38 3.11
C GLU A 27 15.33 -0.98 2.60
N GLN A 28 15.04 -1.92 3.52
CA GLN A 28 14.50 -3.24 3.16
C GLN A 28 13.07 -3.14 2.63
N GLU A 29 12.24 -2.27 3.22
CA GLU A 29 10.88 -2.00 2.74
C GLU A 29 10.90 -1.37 1.35
N THR A 30 11.81 -0.41 1.13
CA THR A 30 11.98 0.24 -0.17
C THR A 30 12.42 -0.76 -1.24
N HIS A 31 13.45 -1.57 -0.95
CA HIS A 31 13.92 -2.59 -1.88
C HIS A 31 12.84 -3.63 -2.19
N TYR A 32 12.05 -4.03 -1.19
CA TYR A 32 10.92 -4.95 -1.38
C TYR A 32 9.85 -4.36 -2.30
N PHE A 33 9.48 -3.08 -2.09
CA PHE A 33 8.47 -2.44 -2.92
C PHE A 33 8.92 -2.28 -4.37
N GLU A 34 10.15 -1.84 -4.61
CA GLU A 34 10.71 -1.77 -5.98
C GLU A 34 10.74 -3.15 -6.65
N SER A 35 11.10 -4.21 -5.91
CA SER A 35 11.05 -5.58 -6.44
C SER A 35 9.64 -6.00 -6.87
N LEU A 36 8.59 -5.54 -6.16
CA LEU A 36 7.20 -5.79 -6.56
C LEU A 36 6.83 -5.04 -7.84
N LEU A 37 7.30 -3.80 -8.00
CA LEU A 37 7.05 -3.01 -9.22
C LEU A 37 7.76 -3.62 -10.44
N GLU A 38 9.00 -4.08 -10.28
CA GLU A 38 9.74 -4.78 -11.33
C GLU A 38 9.06 -6.10 -11.74
N LEU A 39 8.57 -6.85 -10.75
CA LEU A 39 7.81 -8.08 -11.00
C LEU A 39 6.49 -7.78 -11.73
N ALA A 40 5.79 -6.71 -11.37
CA ALA A 40 4.59 -6.27 -12.07
C ALA A 40 4.90 -5.86 -13.53
N ALA A 41 5.95 -5.09 -13.75
CA ALA A 41 6.34 -4.60 -15.08
C ALA A 41 6.82 -5.71 -16.03
N SER A 42 7.53 -6.72 -15.51
CA SER A 42 7.99 -7.87 -16.30
C SER A 42 6.86 -8.81 -16.72
N THR A 43 5.70 -8.74 -16.06
CA THR A 43 4.53 -9.57 -16.36
C THR A 43 3.79 -9.10 -17.62
N ASP A 44 3.77 -7.80 -17.92
CA ASP A 44 3.04 -7.23 -19.07
C ASP A 44 3.76 -7.48 -20.42
N GLN A 45 5.06 -7.75 -20.40
CA GLN A 45 5.86 -7.98 -21.62
C GLN A 45 5.67 -9.37 -22.24
N HIS A 46 5.18 -10.34 -21.48
CA HIS A 46 4.85 -11.67 -21.98
C HIS A 46 3.33 -11.80 -22.08
N GLY A 47 2.77 -11.41 -23.23
CA GLY A 47 1.35 -11.50 -23.57
C GLY A 47 0.77 -12.92 -23.65
N GLU A 48 1.09 -13.79 -22.68
CA GLU A 48 0.61 -15.16 -22.60
C GLU A 48 -0.56 -15.26 -21.62
N LYS A 49 -1.73 -15.56 -22.20
CA LYS A 49 -2.93 -15.99 -21.50
C LYS A 49 -2.60 -17.18 -20.60
N HIS A 50 -2.86 -17.02 -19.30
CA HIS A 50 -2.95 -18.05 -18.27
C HIS A 50 -1.68 -18.82 -17.89
N GLN A 51 -1.02 -18.38 -16.81
CA GLN A 51 -0.57 -19.28 -15.74
C GLN A 51 -0.94 -18.70 -14.37
N HIS A 52 -2.16 -19.02 -13.91
CA HIS A 52 -2.60 -18.85 -12.53
C HIS A 52 -1.78 -19.76 -11.62
N SER A 53 -0.96 -19.20 -10.71
CA SER A 53 -0.51 -19.93 -9.51
C SER A 53 0.31 -19.06 -8.55
N ASN A 54 1.07 -18.07 -9.02
CA ASN A 54 1.97 -17.30 -8.13
C ASN A 54 1.94 -15.77 -8.33
N HIS A 55 1.46 -15.28 -9.49
CA HIS A 55 1.64 -13.88 -9.88
C HIS A 55 0.35 -13.03 -9.84
N ASP A 56 -0.82 -13.65 -9.62
CA ASP A 56 -2.11 -12.96 -9.45
C ASP A 56 -2.18 -12.06 -8.20
N HIS A 57 -1.19 -12.17 -7.31
CA HIS A 57 -1.19 -11.47 -6.03
C HIS A 57 -0.32 -10.21 -6.03
N VAL A 58 0.42 -9.90 -7.09
CA VAL A 58 1.37 -8.76 -7.09
C VAL A 58 0.63 -7.43 -6.94
N ILE A 59 -0.39 -7.17 -7.77
CA ILE A 59 -1.19 -5.93 -7.68
C ILE A 59 -1.95 -5.87 -6.33
N PRO A 60 -2.67 -6.91 -5.89
CA PRO A 60 -3.23 -6.94 -4.54
C PRO A 60 -2.21 -6.69 -3.43
N THR A 61 -0.96 -7.15 -3.58
CA THR A 61 0.11 -6.93 -2.60
C THR A 61 0.57 -5.48 -2.60
N ILE A 62 0.80 -4.87 -3.78
CA ILE A 62 1.12 -3.44 -3.91
C ILE A 62 0.03 -2.59 -3.26
N VAL A 63 -1.23 -2.89 -3.56
CA VAL A 63 -2.39 -2.22 -2.96
C VAL A 63 -2.41 -2.41 -1.44
N SER A 64 -2.16 -3.62 -0.94
CA SER A 64 -2.12 -3.90 0.49
C SER A 64 -1.00 -3.14 1.21
N VAL A 65 0.18 -3.01 0.59
CA VAL A 65 1.31 -2.28 1.17
C VAL A 65 0.98 -0.79 1.25
N LEU A 66 0.57 -0.17 0.14
CA LEU A 66 0.28 1.26 0.12
C LEU A 66 -0.96 1.64 0.94
N SER A 67 -1.98 0.78 0.98
CA SER A 67 -3.18 1.07 1.76
C SER A 67 -2.97 1.00 3.27
N ASN A 68 -1.93 0.30 3.75
CA ASN A 68 -1.61 0.15 5.17
C ASN A 68 -2.85 -0.19 6.04
N ASN A 69 -3.66 -1.16 5.59
CA ASN A 69 -4.92 -1.59 6.21
C ASN A 69 -6.06 -0.55 6.24
N VAL A 70 -5.94 0.55 5.50
CA VAL A 70 -7.01 1.54 5.32
C VAL A 70 -7.90 1.13 4.15
N TYR A 71 -9.14 0.75 4.44
CA TYR A 71 -10.09 0.30 3.43
C TYR A 71 -10.36 1.36 2.34
N ALA A 72 -10.55 2.63 2.71
CA ALA A 72 -10.78 3.71 1.76
C ALA A 72 -9.63 3.85 0.74
N SER A 73 -8.40 3.62 1.20
CA SER A 73 -7.20 3.66 0.36
C SER A 73 -7.09 2.45 -0.56
N GLN A 74 -7.54 1.27 -0.13
CA GLN A 74 -7.66 0.10 -1.00
C GLN A 74 -8.65 0.37 -2.14
N VAL A 75 -9.82 0.93 -1.81
CA VAL A 75 -10.84 1.29 -2.80
C VAL A 75 -10.31 2.33 -3.79
N ALA A 76 -9.62 3.36 -3.30
CA ALA A 76 -8.99 4.38 -4.14
C ALA A 76 -8.00 3.76 -5.14
N LEU A 77 -7.06 2.93 -4.67
CA LEU A 77 -6.04 2.30 -5.52
C LEU A 77 -6.66 1.36 -6.57
N LEU A 78 -7.69 0.59 -6.18
CA LEU A 78 -8.43 -0.25 -7.13
C LEU A 78 -9.22 0.58 -8.15
N GLY A 79 -9.78 1.72 -7.73
CA GLY A 79 -10.44 2.67 -8.63
C GLY A 79 -9.47 3.23 -9.66
N VAL A 80 -8.28 3.67 -9.23
CA VAL A 80 -7.22 4.14 -10.14
C VAL A 80 -6.76 3.04 -11.08
N TYR A 81 -6.56 1.81 -10.58
CA TYR A 81 -6.17 0.67 -11.41
C TYR A 81 -7.17 0.37 -12.54
N GLN A 82 -8.47 0.65 -12.32
CA GLN A 82 -9.51 0.51 -13.35
C GLN A 82 -9.55 1.67 -14.35
N GLN A 83 -9.07 2.85 -13.97
CA GLN A 83 -9.13 4.06 -14.79
C GLN A 83 -7.86 4.30 -15.62
N LEU A 84 -6.69 3.91 -15.12
CA LEU A 84 -5.40 4.18 -15.75
C LEU A 84 -4.90 2.99 -16.57
N PRO A 85 -4.16 3.24 -17.66
CA PRO A 85 -3.30 2.22 -18.27
C PRO A 85 -2.33 1.63 -17.24
N PHE A 86 -1.97 0.35 -17.42
CA PHE A 86 -1.14 -0.38 -16.46
C PHE A 86 0.17 0.35 -16.09
N ASN A 87 0.88 0.87 -17.10
CA ASN A 87 2.14 1.61 -16.88
C ASN A 87 1.93 2.91 -16.11
N ASP A 88 0.83 3.63 -16.36
CA ASP A 88 0.47 4.86 -15.65
C ASP A 88 0.09 4.56 -14.20
N PHE A 89 -0.61 3.45 -13.95
CA PHE A 89 -0.87 2.96 -12.60
C PHE A 89 0.43 2.63 -11.86
N LEU A 90 1.36 1.89 -12.49
CA LEU A 90 2.66 1.57 -11.90
C LEU A 90 3.48 2.81 -11.56
N GLU A 91 3.46 3.82 -12.43
CA GLU A 91 4.11 5.11 -12.14
C GLU A 91 3.47 5.79 -10.92
N LEU A 92 2.13 5.84 -10.86
CA LEU A 92 1.42 6.46 -9.73
C LEU A 92 1.78 5.80 -8.40
N VAL A 93 1.74 4.47 -8.31
CA VAL A 93 2.06 3.75 -7.07
C VAL A 93 3.53 3.90 -6.68
N ARG A 94 4.46 3.99 -7.66
CA ARG A 94 5.87 4.30 -7.40
C ARG A 94 6.01 5.68 -6.76
N ARG A 95 5.42 6.71 -7.37
CA ARG A 95 5.47 8.08 -6.83
C ARG A 95 4.85 8.17 -5.43
N CYS A 96 3.74 7.47 -5.20
CA CYS A 96 3.15 7.39 -3.86
C CYS A 96 4.15 6.83 -2.84
N HIS A 97 4.84 5.74 -3.19
CA HIS A 97 5.85 5.15 -2.32
C HIS A 97 7.06 6.08 -2.10
N GLU A 98 7.61 6.68 -3.16
CA GLU A 98 8.74 7.62 -3.09
C GLU A 98 8.46 8.80 -2.16
N HIS A 99 7.24 9.33 -2.20
CA HIS A 99 6.78 10.44 -1.38
C HIS A 99 6.18 10.03 -0.03
N ASN A 100 6.28 8.75 0.35
CA ASN A 100 5.70 8.21 1.59
C ASN A 100 4.18 8.46 1.72
N ILE A 101 3.46 8.51 0.60
CA ILE A 101 2.01 8.62 0.53
C ILE A 101 1.44 7.21 0.64
N ASN A 102 1.02 6.85 1.85
CA ASN A 102 0.43 5.56 2.18
C ASN A 102 -0.71 5.74 3.21
N GLY A 103 -1.42 4.67 3.53
CA GLY A 103 -2.50 4.71 4.52
C GLY A 103 -3.56 5.73 4.14
N MET A 104 -3.98 6.57 5.09
CA MET A 104 -5.02 7.59 4.88
C MET A 104 -4.66 8.63 3.79
N LEU A 105 -3.36 8.90 3.58
CA LEU A 105 -2.91 9.88 2.59
C LEU A 105 -3.39 9.51 1.18
N ILE A 106 -3.42 8.21 0.85
CA ILE A 106 -3.94 7.70 -0.42
C ILE A 106 -5.42 8.04 -0.61
N ALA A 107 -6.25 7.86 0.43
CA ALA A 107 -7.67 8.18 0.36
C ALA A 107 -7.90 9.68 0.19
N TRP A 108 -7.07 10.52 0.81
CA TRP A 108 -7.15 11.96 0.65
C TRP A 108 -6.65 12.43 -0.72
N CYS A 109 -5.63 11.80 -1.31
CA CYS A 109 -5.27 12.06 -2.71
C CYS A 109 -6.46 11.81 -3.64
N TRP A 110 -7.11 10.66 -3.46
CA TRP A 110 -8.26 10.27 -4.27
C TRP A 110 -9.41 11.27 -4.17
N GLN A 111 -9.73 11.70 -2.95
CA GLN A 111 -10.77 12.70 -2.70
C GLN A 111 -10.40 14.07 -3.27
N TYR A 112 -9.15 14.52 -3.09
CA TYR A 112 -8.65 15.79 -3.63
C TYR A 112 -8.77 15.83 -5.15
N CYS A 113 -8.38 14.75 -5.80
CA CYS A 113 -8.47 14.57 -7.25
C CYS A 113 -9.88 14.20 -7.75
N LYS A 114 -10.90 14.28 -6.89
CA LYS A 114 -12.32 14.04 -7.23
C LYS A 114 -12.57 12.69 -7.90
N GLU A 115 -11.88 11.67 -7.42
CA GLU A 115 -12.03 10.30 -7.91
C GLU A 115 -11.61 10.12 -9.39
N ASP A 116 -10.69 10.98 -9.86
CA ASP A 116 -10.07 10.91 -11.18
C ASP A 116 -8.59 10.53 -11.08
N GLY A 117 -8.26 9.31 -11.53
CA GLY A 117 -6.90 8.79 -11.53
C GLY A 117 -5.97 9.52 -12.49
N ASN A 118 -6.48 10.08 -13.60
CA ASN A 118 -5.68 10.85 -14.54
C ASN A 118 -5.28 12.18 -13.93
N GLU A 119 -6.22 12.85 -13.25
CA GLU A 119 -5.91 14.10 -12.55
C GLU A 119 -4.92 13.84 -11.41
N TRP A 120 -5.07 12.74 -10.66
CA TRP A 120 -4.10 12.38 -9.62
C TRP A 120 -2.69 12.18 -10.20
N LEU A 121 -2.55 11.38 -11.25
CA LEU A 121 -1.25 11.17 -11.89
C LEU A 121 -0.67 12.49 -12.45
N LYS A 122 -1.51 13.33 -13.04
CA LYS A 122 -1.10 14.66 -13.53
C LYS A 122 -0.55 15.54 -12.41
N GLN A 123 -1.26 15.63 -11.28
CA GLN A 123 -0.83 16.38 -10.10
C GLN A 123 0.52 15.86 -9.57
N MET A 124 0.75 14.55 -9.60
CA MET A 124 2.03 13.96 -9.17
C MET A 124 3.19 14.14 -10.16
N ARG A 125 2.92 14.43 -11.44
CA ARG A 125 3.95 14.67 -12.46
C ARG A 125 4.40 16.12 -12.52
N ALA A 126 3.51 17.07 -12.24
CA ALA A 126 3.81 18.50 -12.29
C ALA A 126 4.44 18.98 -10.97
N SER A 127 5.66 19.49 -11.01
CA SER A 127 6.41 19.92 -9.81
C SER A 127 5.71 21.01 -9.00
N ASP A 128 5.03 21.94 -9.67
CA ASP A 128 4.36 23.06 -9.02
C ASP A 128 2.99 22.64 -8.45
N ASP A 129 2.24 21.80 -9.18
CA ASP A 129 0.93 21.29 -8.77
C ASP A 129 1.04 20.23 -7.66
N ALA A 130 2.11 19.44 -7.66
CA ALA A 130 2.40 18.48 -6.60
C ALA A 130 2.51 19.17 -5.23
N THR A 131 3.01 20.41 -5.17
CA THR A 131 3.13 21.17 -3.93
C THR A 131 1.76 21.43 -3.28
N ALA A 132 0.76 21.79 -4.08
CA ALA A 132 -0.60 22.03 -3.58
C ALA A 132 -1.25 20.75 -3.04
N LEU A 133 -1.03 19.62 -3.74
CA LEU A 133 -1.46 18.32 -3.25
C LEU A 133 -0.75 17.96 -1.95
N TRP A 134 0.57 18.16 -1.84
CA TRP A 134 1.34 17.84 -0.64
C TRP A 134 0.89 18.66 0.56
N ASP A 135 0.70 19.97 0.39
CA ASP A 135 0.22 20.84 1.45
C ASP A 135 -1.22 20.47 1.89
N HIS A 136 -2.07 20.05 0.94
CA HIS A 136 -3.40 19.53 1.28
C HIS A 136 -3.31 18.25 2.14
N LEU A 137 -2.44 17.31 1.75
CA LEU A 137 -2.26 16.04 2.47
C LEU A 137 -1.70 16.25 3.87
N ASP A 138 -0.66 17.08 4.01
CA ASP A 138 -0.07 17.42 5.31
C ASP A 138 -1.13 18.10 6.21
N GLY A 139 -1.93 19.02 5.66
CA GLY A 139 -3.03 19.67 6.39
C GLY A 139 -4.15 18.70 6.81
N GLN A 140 -4.55 17.75 5.97
CA GLN A 140 -5.50 16.71 6.35
C GLN A 140 -4.95 15.81 7.47
N ALA A 141 -3.66 15.49 7.41
CA ALA A 141 -2.99 14.70 8.44
C ALA A 141 -3.01 15.42 9.80
N GLU A 142 -2.67 16.71 9.82
CA GLU A 142 -2.75 17.55 11.03
C GLU A 142 -4.16 17.63 11.60
N VAL A 143 -5.16 17.88 10.75
CA VAL A 143 -6.57 17.91 11.17
C VAL A 143 -6.96 16.56 11.77
N HIS A 144 -6.62 15.46 11.11
CA HIS A 144 -6.92 14.12 11.61
C HIS A 144 -6.29 13.87 12.99
N GLU A 145 -5.04 14.27 13.19
CA GLU A 145 -4.33 14.12 14.46
C GLU A 145 -4.99 14.94 15.59
N VAL A 146 -5.30 16.21 15.33
CA VAL A 146 -5.92 17.11 16.31
C VAL A 146 -7.32 16.62 16.72
N PHE A 147 -8.16 16.24 15.76
CA PHE A 147 -9.53 15.80 16.06
C PHE A 147 -9.60 14.44 16.75
N ASN A 148 -8.60 13.57 16.56
CA ASN A 148 -8.55 12.25 17.18
C ASN A 148 -7.64 12.18 18.42
N GLY A 149 -7.00 13.29 18.80
CA GLY A 149 -6.08 13.34 19.95
C GLY A 149 -4.83 12.47 19.76
N LEU A 150 -4.33 12.37 18.53
CA LEU A 150 -3.14 11.60 18.20
C LEU A 150 -1.87 12.45 18.35
N GLU A 151 -0.72 11.80 18.47
CA GLU A 151 0.57 12.49 18.46
C GLU A 151 0.85 13.12 17.09
N GLU A 152 1.53 14.27 17.10
CA GLU A 152 1.90 14.98 15.87
C GLU A 152 2.77 14.10 14.97
N GLY A 153 2.41 14.03 13.69
CA GLY A 153 3.11 13.21 12.69
C GLY A 153 2.69 11.73 12.67
N SER A 154 1.82 11.28 13.59
CA SER A 154 1.36 9.88 13.63
C SER A 154 0.49 9.47 12.43
N ALA A 155 -0.18 10.42 11.77
CA ALA A 155 -0.92 10.18 10.53
C ALA A 155 -0.02 10.14 9.27
N GLY A 156 1.29 10.38 9.44
CA GLY A 156 2.26 10.45 8.35
C GLY A 156 2.32 11.83 7.70
N ARG A 157 3.38 12.08 6.93
CA ARG A 157 3.60 13.32 6.16
C ARG A 157 4.23 12.98 4.82
N VAL A 158 4.04 13.87 3.85
CA VAL A 158 4.62 13.72 2.53
C VAL A 158 6.13 13.99 2.58
N LYS A 159 6.92 13.08 1.98
CA LYS A 159 8.36 13.28 1.80
C LYS A 159 8.61 14.19 0.59
N ARG A 160 9.27 15.32 0.81
CA ARG A 160 9.61 16.32 -0.22
C ARG A 160 11.02 16.10 -0.77
#